data_AF-A0A0B4GQX5-F1
#
_entry.id   AF-A0A0B4GQX5-F1
#
_cell.length_a   1.000
_cell.length_b   1.000
_cell.length_c   1.000
_cell.angle_alpha   90.00
_cell.angle_beta   90.00
_cell.angle_gamma   90.00
#
_symmetry.space_group_name_H-M   'P 1'
#
loop_
_entity.id
_entity.type
_entity.pdbx_description
1 polymer ?
#
loop_
_entity_poly.entity_id
_entity_poly.type
_entity_poly.pdbx_seq_one_letter_code
_entity_poly.pdbx_strand_id
1 'polypeptide(L)'
;MVVSLLRWYNARLAARPLLTQSVTTAVLFATGDITAQQLVEKKGIKGHDFTRTGRMALYGGCVFGPVATTWFGFLARNIRFRNPRVETLARVACDQSLFAPVMIGVFLSSMATMEGASAKERLEKTWWPALKTNWMVWPFVQTINFTFLPLQHRVLFANIVSIGWNSYLSWVNSQ
;
A
#
# COMPACT_ATOMS: atom_id res chain seq x y z
N MET A 1 -10.85 -24.16 11.50
CA MET A 1 -11.16 -23.34 10.31
C MET A 1 -10.19 -22.16 10.13
N VAL A 2 -9.94 -21.32 11.14
CA VAL A 2 -8.99 -20.18 11.00
C VAL A 2 -7.53 -20.65 10.82
N VAL A 3 -7.10 -21.65 11.59
CA VAL A 3 -5.74 -22.22 11.51
C VAL A 3 -5.47 -22.87 10.14
N SER A 4 -6.47 -23.50 9.52
CA SER A 4 -6.32 -24.12 8.19
C SER A 4 -6.22 -23.06 7.08
N LEU A 5 -6.94 -21.95 7.20
CA LEU A 5 -6.86 -20.84 6.24
C LEU A 5 -5.48 -20.15 6.27
N LEU A 6 -4.94 -19.90 7.48
CA LEU A 6 -3.62 -19.31 7.64
C LEU A 6 -2.50 -20.21 7.10
N ARG A 7 -2.59 -21.52 7.36
CA ARG A 7 -1.63 -22.50 6.80
C ARG A 7 -1.69 -22.53 5.27
N TRP A 8 -2.89 -22.53 4.71
CA TRP A 8 -3.09 -22.47 3.25
C TRP A 8 -2.51 -21.18 2.66
N TYR A 9 -2.78 -20.03 3.28
CA TYR A 9 -2.25 -18.74 2.84
C TYR A 9 -0.72 -18.73 2.86
N ASN A 10 -0.12 -19.19 3.96
CA ASN A 10 1.33 -19.29 4.10
C ASN A 10 1.95 -20.23 3.06
N ALA A 11 1.30 -21.35 2.74
CA ALA A 11 1.76 -22.27 1.70
C ALA A 11 1.72 -21.62 0.30
N ARG A 12 0.66 -20.85 -0.02
CA ARG A 12 0.56 -20.12 -1.29
C ARG A 12 1.57 -18.98 -1.38
N LEU A 13 1.76 -18.25 -0.28
CA LEU A 13 2.73 -17.18 -0.16
C LEU A 13 4.17 -17.68 -0.35
N ALA A 14 4.49 -18.87 0.16
CA ALA A 14 5.78 -19.51 -0.07
C ALA A 14 5.94 -20.02 -1.52
N ALA A 15 4.91 -20.64 -2.10
CA ALA A 15 4.98 -21.22 -3.44
C ALA A 15 4.93 -20.18 -4.57
N ARG A 16 4.15 -19.11 -4.40
CA ARG A 16 3.93 -18.07 -5.41
C ARG A 16 3.82 -16.69 -4.74
N PRO A 17 4.92 -16.14 -4.22
CA PRO A 17 4.90 -14.91 -3.42
C PRO A 17 4.35 -13.71 -4.20
N LEU A 18 4.79 -13.49 -5.43
CA LEU A 18 4.32 -12.36 -6.24
C LEU A 18 2.81 -12.43 -6.51
N LEU A 19 2.32 -13.55 -7.03
CA LEU A 19 0.89 -13.71 -7.34
C LEU A 19 0.03 -13.60 -6.08
N THR A 20 0.43 -14.26 -4.99
CA THR A 20 -0.34 -14.23 -3.73
C THR A 20 -0.42 -12.81 -3.19
N GLN A 21 0.71 -12.09 -3.16
CA GLN A 21 0.73 -10.70 -2.67
C GLN A 21 -0.02 -9.76 -3.60
N SER A 22 0.05 -9.93 -4.93
CA SER A 22 -0.76 -9.18 -5.88
C SER A 22 -2.25 -9.34 -5.61
N VAL A 23 -2.73 -10.57 -5.51
CA VAL A 23 -4.16 -10.85 -5.27
C VAL A 23 -4.59 -10.29 -3.91
N THR A 24 -3.81 -10.53 -2.85
CA THR A 24 -4.07 -9.97 -1.52
C THR A 24 -4.13 -8.44 -1.56
N THR A 25 -3.20 -7.80 -2.27
CA THR A 25 -3.15 -6.34 -2.37
C THR A 25 -4.34 -5.80 -3.15
N ALA A 26 -4.75 -6.44 -4.25
CA ALA A 26 -5.95 -6.04 -4.99
C ALA A 26 -7.20 -6.03 -4.09
N VAL A 27 -7.40 -7.10 -3.32
CA VAL A 27 -8.53 -7.22 -2.38
C VAL A 27 -8.48 -6.14 -1.29
N LEU A 28 -7.30 -5.86 -0.74
CA LEU A 28 -7.15 -4.88 0.34
C LEU A 28 -7.32 -3.44 -0.16
N PHE A 29 -6.85 -3.10 -1.35
CA PHE A 29 -7.13 -1.81 -1.98
C PHE A 29 -8.63 -1.63 -2.25
N ALA A 30 -9.30 -2.64 -2.79
CA ALA A 30 -10.76 -2.61 -2.97
C ALA A 30 -11.50 -2.42 -1.65
N THR A 31 -11.10 -3.17 -0.61
CA THR A 31 -11.69 -3.08 0.73
C THR A 31 -11.48 -1.70 1.36
N GLY A 32 -10.27 -1.13 1.21
CA GLY A 32 -9.97 0.22 1.68
C GLY A 32 -10.83 1.28 1.01
N ASP A 33 -11.04 1.18 -0.30
CA ASP A 33 -11.90 2.10 -1.05
C ASP A 33 -13.38 1.96 -0.66
N ILE A 34 -13.88 0.72 -0.52
CA ILE A 34 -15.25 0.48 -0.02
C ILE A 34 -15.43 1.10 1.37
N THR A 35 -14.45 0.90 2.26
CA THR A 35 -14.47 1.46 3.61
C THR A 35 -14.52 2.99 3.56
N ALA A 36 -13.72 3.61 2.71
CA ALA A 36 -13.70 5.05 2.53
C ALA A 36 -15.05 5.59 2.03
N GLN A 37 -15.58 4.99 0.96
CA GLN A 37 -16.83 5.44 0.35
C GLN A 37 -18.03 5.28 1.29
N GLN A 38 -18.05 4.24 2.13
CA GLN A 38 -19.19 3.94 2.99
C GLN A 38 -19.09 4.59 4.37
N LEU A 39 -17.91 4.55 5.01
CA LEU A 39 -17.76 5.02 6.40
C LEU A 39 -17.30 6.49 6.48
N VAL A 40 -16.50 6.96 5.51
CA VAL A 40 -15.99 8.34 5.51
C VAL A 40 -16.87 9.25 4.67
N GLU A 41 -17.09 8.88 3.40
CA GLU A 41 -17.89 9.68 2.45
C GLU A 41 -19.40 9.47 2.63
N LYS A 42 -19.82 8.41 3.34
CA LYS A 42 -21.22 8.08 3.63
C LYS A 42 -22.13 8.05 2.39
N LYS A 43 -21.61 7.58 1.25
CA LYS A 43 -22.35 7.52 -0.04
C LYS A 43 -23.54 6.56 -0.03
N GLY A 44 -23.56 5.61 0.90
CA GLY A 44 -24.54 4.53 0.95
C GLY A 44 -24.38 3.56 -0.22
N ILE A 45 -25.20 2.48 -0.21
CA ILE A 45 -25.09 1.39 -1.19
C ILE A 45 -25.42 1.88 -2.61
N LYS A 46 -26.47 2.70 -2.76
CA LYS A 46 -26.90 3.22 -4.07
C LYS A 46 -25.92 4.23 -4.68
N GLY A 47 -25.15 4.94 -3.84
CA GLY A 47 -24.16 5.92 -4.28
C GLY A 47 -22.75 5.36 -4.41
N HIS A 48 -22.56 4.05 -4.24
CA HIS A 48 -21.23 3.43 -4.29
C HIS A 48 -20.65 3.45 -5.72
N ASP A 49 -19.43 3.97 -5.86
CA ASP A 49 -18.69 4.02 -7.11
C ASP A 49 -17.86 2.74 -7.29
N PHE A 50 -18.46 1.75 -7.96
CA PHE A 50 -17.79 0.48 -8.27
C PHE A 50 -16.61 0.64 -9.24
N THR A 51 -16.67 1.64 -10.13
CA THR A 51 -15.60 1.90 -11.11
C THR A 51 -14.34 2.38 -10.40
N ARG A 52 -14.50 3.23 -9.38
CA ARG A 52 -13.41 3.64 -8.50
C ARG A 52 -12.81 2.47 -7.72
N THR A 53 -13.65 1.62 -7.12
CA THR A 53 -13.18 0.42 -6.43
C THR A 53 -12.42 -0.52 -7.36
N GLY A 54 -12.89 -0.68 -8.60
CA GLY A 54 -12.20 -1.45 -9.64
C GLY A 54 -10.82 -0.89 -9.99
N ARG A 55 -10.69 0.44 -10.13
CA ARG A 55 -9.40 1.13 -10.35
C ARG A 55 -8.42 0.92 -9.19
N MET A 56 -8.90 0.99 -7.95
CA MET A 56 -8.09 0.71 -6.76
C MET A 56 -7.61 -0.74 -6.72
N ALA A 57 -8.50 -1.69 -7.01
CA ALA A 57 -8.16 -3.11 -7.08
C ALA A 57 -7.11 -3.40 -8.16
N LEU A 58 -7.28 -2.80 -9.34
CA LEU A 58 -6.36 -2.94 -10.47
C LEU A 58 -4.97 -2.40 -10.12
N TYR A 59 -4.91 -1.18 -9.57
CA TYR A 59 -3.64 -0.60 -9.11
C TYR A 59 -2.97 -1.47 -8.03
N GLY A 60 -3.73 -1.90 -7.03
CA GLY A 60 -3.23 -2.75 -5.95
C GLY A 60 -2.66 -4.07 -6.47
N GLY A 61 -3.37 -4.74 -7.38
CA GLY A 61 -2.97 -6.06 -7.88
C GLY A 61 -1.86 -6.03 -8.92
N CYS A 62 -1.93 -5.10 -9.86
CA CYS A 62 -1.06 -5.08 -11.04
C CYS A 62 0.17 -4.19 -10.86
N VAL A 63 0.11 -3.18 -9.98
CA VAL A 63 1.20 -2.22 -9.79
C VAL A 63 1.80 -2.38 -8.39
N PHE A 64 1.03 -2.06 -7.34
CA PHE A 64 1.60 -1.97 -6.00
C PHE A 64 2.04 -3.33 -5.44
N GLY A 65 1.21 -4.37 -5.59
CA GLY A 65 1.49 -5.71 -5.05
C GLY A 65 2.83 -6.30 -5.53
N PRO A 66 3.08 -6.38 -6.86
CA PRO A 66 4.37 -6.84 -7.38
C PRO A 66 5.52 -5.96 -6.92
N VAL A 67 5.38 -4.64 -7.05
CA VAL A 67 6.44 -3.68 -6.74
C VAL A 67 6.81 -3.72 -5.25
N ALA A 68 5.84 -3.68 -4.34
CA ALA A 68 6.07 -3.78 -2.90
C ALA A 68 6.71 -5.12 -2.51
N THR A 69 6.26 -6.23 -3.10
CA THR A 69 6.85 -7.55 -2.83
C THR A 69 8.31 -7.62 -3.25
N THR A 70 8.64 -7.10 -4.43
CA THR A 70 10.04 -7.03 -4.89
C THR A 70 10.88 -6.08 -4.04
N TRP A 71 10.32 -4.93 -3.65
CA TRP A 71 10.99 -3.91 -2.85
C TRP A 71 11.37 -4.40 -1.45
N PHE A 72 10.44 -5.03 -0.73
CA PHE A 72 10.77 -5.60 0.59
C PHE A 72 11.82 -6.71 0.48
N GLY A 73 11.79 -7.50 -0.59
CA GLY A 73 12.83 -8.48 -0.89
C GLY A 73 14.19 -7.83 -1.14
N PHE A 74 14.22 -6.73 -1.90
CA PHE A 74 15.42 -5.93 -2.15
C PHE A 74 16.01 -5.38 -0.85
N LEU A 75 15.20 -4.74 0.01
CA LEU A 75 15.65 -4.20 1.30
C LEU A 75 16.19 -5.29 2.23
N ALA A 76 15.55 -6.47 2.25
CA ALA A 76 15.97 -7.59 3.07
C ALA A 76 17.29 -8.24 2.60
N ARG A 77 17.60 -8.17 1.30
CA ARG A 77 18.85 -8.72 0.73
C ARG A 77 20.00 -7.73 0.81
N ASN A 78 19.76 -6.45 0.49
CA ASN A 78 20.81 -5.47 0.27
C ASN A 78 21.10 -4.56 1.47
N ILE A 79 20.12 -4.35 2.36
CA ILE A 79 20.34 -3.55 3.58
C ILE A 79 20.48 -4.53 4.75
N ARG A 80 21.73 -4.85 5.09
CA ARG A 80 22.09 -5.75 6.19
C ARG A 80 23.19 -5.15 7.03
N PHE A 81 22.96 -5.01 8.33
CA PHE A 81 23.94 -4.47 9.28
C PHE A 81 24.05 -5.38 10.50
N ARG A 82 25.22 -5.38 11.15
CA ARG A 82 25.43 -6.14 12.39
C ARG A 82 24.52 -5.67 13.53
N ASN A 83 24.20 -4.38 13.58
CA ASN A 83 23.29 -3.83 14.58
C ASN A 83 21.85 -3.81 14.03
N PRO A 84 20.91 -4.57 14.63
CA PRO A 84 19.53 -4.65 14.16
C PRO A 84 18.80 -3.30 14.16
N ARG A 85 19.10 -2.40 15.10
CA ARG A 85 18.48 -1.06 15.15
C ARG A 85 18.93 -0.19 13.99
N VAL A 86 20.23 -0.23 13.67
CA VAL A 86 20.80 0.48 12.52
C VAL A 86 20.25 -0.10 11.21
N GLU A 87 20.10 -1.42 11.12
CA GLU A 87 19.47 -2.08 9.97
C GLU A 87 18.03 -1.63 9.75
N THR A 88 17.21 -1.65 10.80
CA THR A 88 15.82 -1.15 10.73
C THR A 88 15.79 0.31 10.30
N LEU A 89 16.59 1.16 10.94
CA LEU A 89 16.61 2.59 10.63
C LEU A 89 17.00 2.84 9.16
N ALA A 90 18.02 2.14 8.66
CA ALA A 90 18.44 2.24 7.27
C ALA A 90 17.36 1.77 6.28
N ARG A 91 16.64 0.68 6.60
CA ARG A 91 15.52 0.21 5.79
C ARG A 91 14.36 1.20 5.77
N VAL A 92 13.99 1.75 6.92
CA VAL A 92 12.94 2.78 7.01
C VAL A 92 13.36 4.02 6.25
N ALA A 93 14.60 4.50 6.42
CA ALA A 93 15.10 5.66 5.70
C ALA A 93 15.08 5.45 4.18
N CYS A 94 15.53 4.28 3.70
CA CYS A 94 15.49 3.94 2.27
C CYS A 94 14.06 3.85 1.73
N ASP A 95 13.16 3.21 2.48
CA ASP A 95 11.74 3.09 2.13
C ASP A 95 11.07 4.47 2.03
N GLN A 96 11.28 5.34 3.01
CA GLN A 96 10.60 6.63 3.07
C GLN A 96 11.21 7.69 2.14
N SER A 97 12.49 7.57 1.77
CA SER A 97 13.16 8.51 0.86
C SER A 97 13.07 8.11 -0.62
N LEU A 98 12.95 6.81 -0.93
CA LEU A 98 12.92 6.33 -2.31
C LEU A 98 11.57 5.74 -2.68
N PHE A 99 11.09 4.77 -1.90
CA PHE A 99 9.88 4.04 -2.27
C PHE A 99 8.62 4.87 -2.11
N ALA A 100 8.43 5.53 -0.96
CA ALA A 100 7.23 6.29 -0.69
C ALA A 100 7.01 7.45 -1.69
N PRO A 101 8.00 8.32 -2.00
CA PRO A 101 7.79 9.42 -2.95
C PRO A 101 7.44 8.92 -4.35
N VAL A 102 8.10 7.86 -4.82
CA VAL A 102 7.86 7.28 -6.15
C VAL A 102 6.49 6.61 -6.18
N MET A 103 6.15 5.76 -5.21
CA MET A 103 4.88 5.04 -5.22
C MET A 103 3.67 5.96 -5.03
N ILE A 104 3.78 7.03 -4.24
CA ILE A 104 2.72 8.04 -4.13
C ILE A 104 2.54 8.75 -5.48
N GLY A 105 3.63 9.10 -6.17
CA GLY A 105 3.57 9.68 -7.51
C GLY A 105 2.92 8.75 -8.53
N VAL A 106 3.33 7.48 -8.54
CA VAL A 106 2.75 6.44 -9.41
C VAL A 106 1.27 6.25 -9.12
N PHE A 107 0.87 6.19 -7.85
CA PHE A 107 -0.54 6.09 -7.46
C PHE A 107 -1.36 7.25 -7.99
N LEU A 108 -0.96 8.49 -7.68
CA LEU A 108 -1.69 9.70 -8.08
C LEU A 108 -1.79 9.81 -9.61
N SER A 109 -0.70 9.50 -10.32
CA SER A 109 -0.67 9.51 -11.78
C SER A 109 -1.59 8.44 -12.36
N SER A 110 -1.50 7.21 -11.86
CA SER A 110 -2.32 6.08 -12.33
C SER A 110 -3.81 6.36 -12.12
N MET A 111 -4.19 6.89 -10.95
CA MET A 111 -5.56 7.26 -10.66
C MET A 111 -6.05 8.37 -11.60
N ALA A 112 -5.28 9.46 -11.75
CA ALA A 112 -5.64 10.56 -12.63
C ALA A 112 -5.83 10.09 -14.09
N THR A 113 -4.91 9.26 -14.60
CA THR A 113 -5.02 8.71 -15.96
C THR A 113 -6.26 7.83 -16.12
N MET A 114 -6.56 6.96 -15.15
CA MET A 114 -7.77 6.12 -15.19
C MET A 114 -9.07 6.90 -14.92
N GLU A 115 -8.97 8.13 -14.40
CA GLU A 115 -10.07 9.09 -14.28
C GLU A 115 -10.24 9.97 -15.53
N GLY A 116 -9.32 9.87 -16.50
CA GLY A 116 -9.30 10.78 -17.66
C GLY A 116 -8.85 12.21 -17.31
N ALA A 117 -8.21 12.39 -16.16
CA ALA A 117 -7.71 13.67 -15.66
C ALA A 117 -6.21 13.87 -15.95
N SER A 118 -5.73 15.11 -15.80
CA SER A 118 -4.31 15.45 -15.95
C SER A 118 -3.49 14.92 -14.77
N ALA A 119 -2.63 13.93 -15.05
CA ALA A 119 -1.68 13.40 -14.05
C ALA A 119 -0.71 14.48 -13.55
N LYS A 120 -0.29 15.40 -14.44
CA LYS A 120 0.60 16.50 -14.09
C LYS A 120 -0.03 17.42 -13.05
N GLU A 121 -1.26 17.89 -13.30
CA GLU A 121 -1.97 18.77 -12.37
C GLU A 121 -2.23 18.08 -11.03
N ARG A 122 -2.59 16.78 -11.06
CA ARG A 122 -2.79 15.98 -9.84
C ARG A 122 -1.52 15.87 -9.01
N LEU A 123 -0.37 15.63 -9.66
CA LEU A 123 0.91 15.57 -8.98
C LEU A 123 1.29 16.92 -8.37
N GLU A 124 1.21 18.00 -9.15
CA GLU A 124 1.53 19.36 -8.69
C GLU A 124 0.70 19.77 -7.47
N LYS A 125 -0.60 19.44 -7.45
CA LYS A 125 -1.51 19.78 -6.35
C LYS A 125 -1.36 18.87 -5.13
N THR A 126 -1.24 17.56 -5.33
CA THR A 126 -1.49 16.58 -4.27
C THR A 126 -0.25 15.80 -3.83
N TRP A 127 0.79 15.70 -4.65
CA TRP A 127 1.95 14.84 -4.34
C TRP A 127 2.67 15.25 -3.06
N TRP A 128 3.02 16.53 -2.93
CA TRP A 128 3.75 17.01 -1.76
C TRP A 128 2.91 16.98 -0.46
N PRO A 129 1.64 17.43 -0.45
CA PRO A 129 0.76 17.23 0.70
C PRO A 129 0.64 15.76 1.11
N ALA A 130 0.43 14.85 0.15
CA ALA A 130 0.31 13.42 0.43
C ALA A 130 1.61 12.84 1.00
N LEU A 131 2.78 13.24 0.46
CA LEU A 131 4.07 12.79 0.95
C LEU A 131 4.37 13.25 2.38
N LYS A 132 4.04 14.51 2.71
CA LYS A 132 4.17 15.01 4.08
C LYS A 132 3.33 14.21 5.07
N THR A 133 2.06 13.98 4.76
CA THR A 133 1.20 13.16 5.63
C THR A 133 1.71 11.72 5.70
N ASN A 134 2.24 11.18 4.59
CA ASN A 134 2.86 9.84 4.60
C ASN A 134 4.00 9.77 5.63
N TRP A 135 4.91 10.76 5.64
CA TRP A 135 6.03 10.80 6.58
C TRP A 135 5.62 11.02 8.04
N MET A 136 4.40 11.47 8.33
CA MET A 136 3.89 11.56 9.70
C MET A 136 3.48 10.20 10.28
N VAL A 137 3.14 9.22 9.42
CA VAL A 137 2.54 7.95 9.85
C VAL A 137 3.47 6.77 9.54
N TRP A 138 3.94 6.69 8.29
CA TRP A 138 4.58 5.50 7.76
C TRP A 138 5.97 5.18 8.33
N PRO A 139 6.83 6.14 8.73
CA PRO A 139 8.10 5.79 9.37
C PRO A 139 7.91 4.95 10.64
N PHE A 140 6.89 5.27 11.46
CA PHE A 140 6.55 4.49 12.63
C PHE A 140 6.02 3.09 12.27
N VAL A 141 5.08 3.03 11.33
CA VAL A 141 4.51 1.77 10.82
C VAL A 141 5.60 0.86 10.25
N GLN A 142 6.51 1.40 9.43
CA GLN A 142 7.59 0.63 8.82
C GLN A 142 8.66 0.21 9.85
N THR A 143 8.87 0.99 10.90
CA THR A 143 9.74 0.58 12.01
C THR A 143 9.20 -0.69 12.66
N ILE A 144 7.89 -0.77 12.93
CA ILE A 144 7.23 -1.99 13.44
C ILE A 144 7.38 -3.12 12.42
N ASN A 145 7.09 -2.82 11.15
CA ASN A 145 7.12 -3.81 10.06
C ASN A 145 8.51 -4.47 9.93
N PHE A 146 9.57 -3.67 9.84
CA PHE A 146 10.93 -4.19 9.64
C PHE A 146 11.53 -4.83 10.89
N THR A 147 11.10 -4.41 12.09
CA THR A 147 11.62 -4.95 13.35
C THR A 147 10.98 -6.28 13.72
N PHE A 148 9.65 -6.38 13.60
CA PHE A 148 8.91 -7.51 14.19
C PHE A 148 8.39 -8.51 13.16
N LEU A 149 8.21 -8.10 11.89
CA LEU A 149 7.54 -8.96 10.92
C LEU A 149 8.53 -9.67 9.98
N PRO A 150 8.34 -10.99 9.78
CA PRO A 150 9.12 -11.73 8.80
C PRO A 150 8.75 -11.27 7.39
N LEU A 151 9.70 -11.38 6.47
CA LEU A 151 9.63 -10.78 5.12
C LEU A 151 8.31 -11.05 4.40
N GLN A 152 7.81 -12.29 4.46
CA GLN A 152 6.59 -12.71 3.78
C GLN A 152 5.33 -11.97 4.29
N HIS A 153 5.29 -11.51 5.54
CA HIS A 153 4.13 -10.84 6.12
C HIS A 153 4.16 -9.31 6.01
N ARG A 154 5.27 -8.73 5.54
CA ARG A 154 5.46 -7.27 5.52
C ARG A 154 4.48 -6.53 4.62
N VAL A 155 4.18 -7.10 3.44
CA VAL A 155 3.18 -6.55 2.50
C VAL A 155 1.78 -6.63 3.09
N LEU A 156 1.42 -7.77 3.70
CA LEU A 156 0.10 -7.95 4.31
C LEU A 156 -0.13 -6.94 5.44
N PHE A 157 0.86 -6.77 6.33
CA PHE A 157 0.77 -5.79 7.42
C PHE A 157 0.65 -4.36 6.89
N ALA A 158 1.52 -3.98 5.93
CA ALA A 158 1.44 -2.66 5.31
C ALA A 158 0.03 -2.41 4.75
N ASN A 159 -0.51 -3.37 3.99
CA ASN A 159 -1.84 -3.25 3.39
C ASN A 159 -2.99 -3.16 4.42
N ILE A 160 -2.89 -3.83 5.58
CA ILE A 160 -3.89 -3.69 6.65
C ILE A 160 -3.90 -2.26 7.19
N VAL A 161 -2.71 -1.71 7.47
CA VAL A 161 -2.58 -0.31 7.90
C VAL A 161 -3.02 0.65 6.78
N SER A 162 -2.80 0.27 5.52
CA SER A 162 -3.25 1.03 4.36
C SER A 162 -4.78 1.15 4.25
N ILE A 163 -5.60 0.34 4.91
CA ILE A 163 -7.06 0.53 4.89
C ILE A 163 -7.42 1.90 5.49
N GLY A 164 -6.80 2.25 6.62
CA GLY A 164 -6.98 3.57 7.24
C GLY A 164 -6.38 4.69 6.39
N TRP A 165 -5.19 4.45 5.82
CA TRP A 165 -4.52 5.41 4.94
C TRP A 165 -5.30 5.68 3.65
N ASN A 166 -5.83 4.64 3.00
CA ASN A 166 -6.61 4.75 1.78
C ASN A 166 -7.92 5.47 2.04
N SER A 167 -8.51 5.30 3.23
CA SER A 167 -9.66 6.09 3.68
C SER A 167 -9.32 7.58 3.77
N TYR A 168 -8.13 7.94 4.28
CA TYR A 168 -7.64 9.31 4.28
C TYR A 168 -7.36 9.85 2.87
N LEU A 169 -6.60 9.11 2.05
CA LEU A 169 -6.30 9.51 0.67
C LEU A 169 -7.57 9.70 -0.16
N SER A 170 -8.55 8.81 0.01
CA SER A 170 -9.86 8.89 -0.62
C SER A 170 -10.56 10.21 -0.31
N TRP A 171 -10.59 10.60 0.97
CA TRP A 171 -11.20 11.85 1.41
C TRP A 171 -10.48 13.07 0.82
N VAL A 172 -9.14 13.11 0.88
CA VAL A 172 -8.34 14.19 0.27
C VAL A 172 -8.56 14.29 -1.24
N ASN A 173 -8.71 13.15 -1.92
CA ASN A 173 -8.90 13.06 -3.36
C ASN A 173 -10.30 13.45 -3.82
N SER A 174 -11.29 13.35 -2.92
CA SER A 174 -12.69 13.68 -3.17
C SER A 174 -13.05 15.16 -2.96
N GLN A 175 -12.08 15.97 -2.49
CA GLN A 175 -12.15 17.44 -2.46
C GLN A 175 -11.43 18.06 -3.67
#